data_AF-A0A9D1YSD3-F1
#
_entry.id   AF-A0A9D1YSD3-F1
#
_cell.length_a   1.000
_cell.length_b   1.000
_cell.length_c   1.000
_cell.angle_alpha   90.00
_cell.angle_beta   90.00
_cell.angle_gamma   90.00
#
_symmetry.space_group_name_H-M   'P 1'
#
loop_
_entity.id
_entity.type
_entity.pdbx_description
1 polymer ?
#
loop_
_entity_poly.entity_id
_entity_poly.type
_entity_poly.pdbx_seq_one_letter_code
_entity_poly.pdbx_strand_id
1 'polypeptide(L)'
;MELIAVGIILTFTHSWGLRVPACLVLVPAWIGIGLLAPFIVNGPAVAGSVLTEVSPAGDGSLAPWVGPLVYLGFGAQAIGVTASFVLYVRDRWDRVLIMRLSDRRAYPSDDALRFLGWGGIAGLLIAVSVARLSWGLGATWRLSPDLIQDRGVPERLADGMAGVFAAAALVGLLMLTRRAPRRWRVWAPLSLAWVGGGATLASSLYSLVLLTLRLASSTVQAQQAGLDPIVDLIQVVAGTALGATGAILLSELHQTGRHVPAAPERAADPVRHTRRG
;
A
#
# COMPACT_ATOMS: atom_id res chain seq x y z
N MET A 1 14.06 1.48 -18.45
CA MET A 1 13.91 1.20 -17.00
C MET A 1 14.84 2.07 -16.17
N GLU A 2 16.16 2.03 -16.40
CA GLU A 2 17.14 2.84 -15.64
C GLU A 2 16.86 4.34 -15.58
N LEU A 3 16.46 4.96 -16.70
CA LEU A 3 16.12 6.39 -16.73
C LEU A 3 14.94 6.75 -15.80
N ILE A 4 13.97 5.84 -15.66
CA ILE A 4 12.83 6.02 -14.76
C ILE A 4 13.30 5.93 -13.31
N ALA A 5 14.14 4.93 -13.00
CA ALA A 5 14.72 4.77 -11.66
C ALA A 5 15.55 6.00 -11.25
N VAL A 6 16.42 6.49 -12.14
CA VAL A 6 17.19 7.72 -11.94
C VAL A 6 16.26 8.92 -11.71
N GLY A 7 15.20 9.05 -12.51
CA GLY A 7 14.20 10.10 -12.34
C GLY A 7 13.51 10.06 -10.97
N ILE A 8 13.15 8.87 -10.48
CA ILE A 8 12.56 8.68 -9.15
C ILE A 8 13.55 9.09 -8.05
N ILE A 9 14.81 8.64 -8.14
CA ILE A 9 15.84 8.98 -7.16
C ILE A 9 16.07 10.49 -7.12
N LEU A 10 16.25 11.14 -8.27
CA LEU A 10 16.42 12.59 -8.35
C LEU A 10 15.22 13.36 -7.80
N THR A 11 14.01 12.82 -7.96
CA THR A 11 12.79 13.39 -7.39
C THR A 11 12.77 13.27 -5.87
N PHE A 12 13.29 12.20 -5.28
CA PHE A 12 13.28 12.01 -3.83
C PHE A 12 14.44 12.72 -3.13
N THR A 13 15.59 12.83 -3.77
CA THR A 13 16.81 13.34 -3.12
C THR A 13 17.04 14.84 -3.36
N HIS A 14 16.38 15.45 -4.35
CA HIS A 14 16.67 16.82 -4.74
C HIS A 14 15.49 17.77 -4.52
N SER A 15 15.79 19.03 -4.19
CA SER A 15 14.81 20.02 -3.69
C SER A 15 13.69 20.36 -4.68
N TRP A 16 13.96 20.28 -5.99
CA TRP A 16 12.95 20.42 -7.04
C TRP A 16 11.84 19.36 -6.96
N GLY A 17 12.12 18.18 -6.42
CA GLY A 17 11.16 17.10 -6.25
C GLY A 17 9.98 17.45 -5.35
N LEU A 18 10.20 18.36 -4.40
CA LEU A 18 9.14 18.91 -3.54
C LEU A 18 8.10 19.72 -4.33
N ARG A 19 8.41 20.13 -5.57
CA ARG A 19 7.49 20.85 -6.47
C ARG A 19 6.65 19.94 -7.34
N VAL A 20 7.00 18.66 -7.47
CA VAL A 20 6.28 17.69 -8.31
C VAL A 20 4.86 17.48 -7.78
N PRO A 21 3.82 17.32 -8.62
CA PRO A 21 2.47 17.02 -8.15
C PRO A 21 2.44 15.79 -7.23
N ALA A 22 1.73 15.89 -6.10
CA ALA A 22 1.70 14.83 -5.09
C ALA A 22 1.27 13.46 -5.65
N CYS A 23 0.26 13.43 -6.54
CA CYS A 23 -0.20 12.20 -7.19
C CYS A 23 0.92 11.51 -7.99
N LEU A 24 1.80 12.27 -8.64
CA LEU A 24 2.84 11.71 -9.51
C LEU A 24 3.92 10.95 -8.72
N VAL A 25 4.07 11.27 -7.43
CA VAL A 25 4.99 10.58 -6.52
C VAL A 25 4.27 9.48 -5.74
N LEU A 26 3.07 9.78 -5.26
CA LEU A 26 2.33 8.88 -4.40
C LEU A 26 1.82 7.64 -5.14
N VAL A 27 1.31 7.77 -6.37
CA VAL A 27 0.78 6.60 -7.11
C VAL A 27 1.88 5.57 -7.41
N PRO A 28 3.06 5.94 -7.97
CA PRO A 28 4.14 4.99 -8.15
C PRO A 28 4.68 4.42 -6.84
N ALA A 29 4.79 5.25 -5.79
CA ALA A 29 5.24 4.78 -4.48
C ALA A 29 4.24 3.80 -3.85
N TRP A 30 2.94 3.99 -4.05
CA TRP A 30 1.89 3.09 -3.57
C TRP A 30 2.00 1.71 -4.21
N ILE A 31 2.13 1.67 -5.54
CA ILE A 31 2.29 0.42 -6.30
C ILE A 31 3.62 -0.24 -5.93
N GLY A 32 4.71 0.53 -5.89
CA GLY A 32 6.05 0.03 -5.59
C GLY A 32 6.15 -0.54 -4.18
N ILE A 33 5.72 0.20 -3.16
CA ILE A 33 5.70 -0.28 -1.77
C ILE A 33 4.73 -1.45 -1.61
N GLY A 34 3.60 -1.42 -2.32
CA GLY A 34 2.65 -2.53 -2.36
C GLY A 34 3.27 -3.82 -2.88
N LEU A 35 4.03 -3.75 -3.98
CA LEU A 35 4.78 -4.89 -4.51
C LEU A 35 5.89 -5.34 -3.57
N LEU A 36 6.59 -4.39 -2.94
CA LEU A 36 7.74 -4.68 -2.08
C LEU A 36 7.35 -5.25 -0.71
N ALA A 37 6.19 -4.88 -0.16
CA ALA A 37 5.79 -5.29 1.17
C ALA A 37 5.72 -6.82 1.35
N PRO A 38 5.13 -7.61 0.44
CA PRO A 38 5.22 -9.07 0.47
C PRO A 38 6.66 -9.58 0.43
N PHE A 39 7.56 -8.97 -0.35
CA PHE A 39 8.97 -9.38 -0.40
C PHE A 39 9.72 -9.08 0.88
N ILE A 40 9.44 -7.97 1.57
CA ILE A 40 10.09 -7.66 2.85
C ILE A 40 9.65 -8.67 3.92
N VAL A 41 8.38 -9.07 3.92
CA VAL A 41 7.85 -10.01 4.93
C VAL A 41 8.22 -11.46 4.61
N ASN A 42 8.11 -11.89 3.34
CA ASN A 42 8.40 -13.26 2.92
C ASN A 42 9.88 -13.49 2.59
N GLY A 43 10.63 -12.43 2.27
CA GLY A 43 12.04 -12.51 1.87
C GLY A 43 12.90 -13.32 2.84
N PRO A 44 12.79 -13.13 4.17
CA PRO A 44 13.53 -13.95 5.13
C PRO A 44 13.13 -15.43 5.10
N ALA A 45 11.85 -15.75 4.93
CA ALA A 45 11.37 -17.13 4.86
C ALA A 45 11.83 -17.83 3.57
N VAL A 46 11.74 -17.12 2.43
CA VAL A 46 12.22 -17.59 1.12
C VAL A 46 13.75 -17.73 1.12
N ALA A 47 14.48 -16.75 1.67
CA ALA A 47 15.93 -16.85 1.82
C ALA A 47 16.31 -18.05 2.71
N GLY A 48 15.57 -18.28 3.80
CA GLY A 48 15.74 -19.45 4.67
C GLY A 48 15.48 -20.79 3.96
N SER A 49 14.48 -20.86 3.08
CA SER A 49 14.20 -22.09 2.30
C SER A 49 15.23 -22.34 1.20
N VAL A 50 15.79 -21.27 0.61
CA VAL A 50 16.86 -21.37 -0.40
C VAL A 50 18.19 -21.77 0.26
N LEU A 51 18.50 -21.25 1.45
CA LEU A 51 19.69 -21.62 2.21
C LEU A 51 19.66 -23.06 2.75
N THR A 52 18.47 -23.65 2.90
CA THR A 52 18.28 -25.03 3.38
C THR A 52 18.09 -26.05 2.25
N GLU A 53 18.31 -25.66 0.97
CA GLU A 53 18.17 -26.50 -0.23
C GLU A 53 16.78 -27.13 -0.44
N VAL A 54 15.74 -26.70 0.29
CA VAL A 54 14.38 -27.27 0.19
C VAL A 54 13.63 -26.77 -1.07
N SER A 55 14.17 -25.78 -1.78
CA SER A 55 13.74 -25.43 -3.13
C SER A 55 14.88 -24.82 -3.93
N PRO A 56 15.27 -25.40 -5.08
CA PRO A 56 16.13 -24.70 -6.02
C PRO A 56 15.32 -23.52 -6.55
N ALA A 57 15.77 -22.30 -6.25
CA ALA A 57 15.26 -21.12 -6.92
C ALA A 57 15.75 -21.14 -8.38
N GLY A 58 15.12 -21.94 -9.23
CA GLY A 58 15.45 -22.09 -10.65
C GLY A 58 15.28 -23.51 -11.19
N ASP A 59 15.24 -23.62 -12.51
CA ASP A 59 15.25 -24.86 -13.31
C ASP A 59 16.62 -25.58 -13.31
N GLY A 60 17.54 -25.18 -12.43
CA GLY A 60 18.93 -25.66 -12.41
C GLY A 60 19.84 -25.00 -13.44
N SER A 61 19.37 -24.04 -14.23
CA SER A 61 20.17 -23.34 -15.26
C SER A 61 21.20 -22.36 -14.67
N LEU A 62 21.02 -21.93 -13.41
CA LEU A 62 21.88 -20.96 -12.74
C LEU A 62 22.63 -21.58 -11.55
N ALA A 63 23.82 -21.04 -11.27
CA ALA A 63 24.59 -21.45 -10.11
C ALA A 63 23.83 -21.16 -8.79
N PRO A 64 23.94 -22.02 -7.75
CA PRO A 64 23.13 -21.92 -6.54
C PRO A 64 23.25 -20.59 -5.76
N TRP A 65 24.37 -19.87 -5.91
CA TRP A 65 24.60 -18.58 -5.26
C TRP A 65 23.89 -17.41 -5.95
N VAL A 66 23.49 -17.57 -7.23
CA VAL A 66 22.88 -16.50 -8.04
C VAL A 66 21.52 -16.11 -7.47
N GLY A 67 20.68 -17.10 -7.12
CA GLY A 67 19.37 -16.86 -6.51
C GLY A 67 19.47 -16.00 -5.24
N PRO A 68 20.20 -16.45 -4.21
CA PRO A 68 20.43 -15.66 -3.00
C PRO A 68 20.94 -14.24 -3.27
N LEU A 69 21.92 -14.08 -4.17
CA LEU A 69 22.49 -12.77 -4.48
C LEU A 69 21.47 -11.84 -5.14
N VAL A 70 20.68 -12.34 -6.08
CA VAL A 70 19.63 -11.58 -6.77
C VAL A 70 18.53 -11.16 -5.80
N TYR A 71 18.07 -12.08 -4.94
CA TYR A 71 17.07 -11.78 -3.92
C TYR A 71 17.57 -10.76 -2.88
N LEU A 72 18.84 -10.86 -2.46
CA LEU A 72 19.47 -9.87 -1.59
C LEU A 72 19.56 -8.50 -2.26
N GLY A 73 19.94 -8.44 -3.55
CA GLY A 73 19.99 -7.20 -4.32
C GLY A 73 18.63 -6.51 -4.42
N PHE A 74 17.57 -7.27 -4.77
CA PHE A 74 16.20 -6.75 -4.77
C PHE A 74 15.76 -6.29 -3.38
N GLY A 75 16.10 -7.04 -2.32
CA GLY A 75 15.84 -6.65 -0.94
C GLY A 75 16.51 -5.32 -0.56
N ALA A 76 17.80 -5.16 -0.89
CA ALA A 76 18.54 -3.93 -0.65
C ALA A 76 17.93 -2.74 -1.41
N GLN A 77 17.57 -2.93 -2.68
CA GLN A 77 16.89 -1.90 -3.48
C GLN A 77 15.53 -1.53 -2.91
N ALA A 78 14.75 -2.51 -2.45
CA ALA A 78 13.46 -2.30 -1.80
C ALA A 78 13.59 -1.40 -0.55
N ILE A 79 14.59 -1.70 0.29
CA ILE A 79 14.88 -0.94 1.49
C ILE A 79 15.30 0.49 1.12
N GLY A 80 16.22 0.65 0.16
CA GLY A 80 16.71 1.97 -0.27
C GLY A 80 15.61 2.88 -0.80
N VAL A 81 14.74 2.36 -1.67
CA VAL A 81 13.59 3.11 -2.22
C VAL A 81 12.60 3.47 -1.12
N THR A 82 12.31 2.52 -0.22
CA THR A 82 11.37 2.73 0.89
C THR A 82 11.90 3.79 1.86
N ALA A 83 13.18 3.71 2.25
CA ALA A 83 13.82 4.68 3.12
C ALA A 83 13.82 6.09 2.49
N SER A 84 14.16 6.18 1.19
CA SER A 84 14.16 7.44 0.45
C SER A 84 12.76 8.07 0.39
N PHE A 85 11.73 7.26 0.13
CA PHE A 85 10.34 7.71 0.14
C PHE A 85 9.90 8.19 1.53
N VAL A 86 10.28 7.48 2.60
CA VAL A 86 9.99 7.89 3.98
C VAL A 86 10.61 9.25 4.29
N LEU A 87 11.88 9.46 3.94
CA LEU A 87 12.55 10.75 4.13
C LEU A 87 11.87 11.86 3.32
N TYR A 88 11.55 11.59 2.05
CA TYR A 88 10.82 12.53 1.20
C TYR A 88 9.45 12.91 1.78
N VAL A 89 8.70 11.93 2.31
CA VAL A 89 7.40 12.18 2.96
C VAL A 89 7.56 13.02 4.23
N ARG A 90 8.62 12.79 5.01
CA ARG A 90 8.91 13.58 6.22
C ARG A 90 9.19 15.03 5.86
N ASP A 91 10.04 15.28 4.88
CA ASP A 91 10.38 16.65 4.48
C ASP A 91 9.19 17.38 3.83
N ARG A 92 8.38 16.66 3.04
CA ARG A 92 7.26 17.26 2.30
C ARG A 92 5.99 17.44 3.13
N TRP A 93 5.71 16.51 4.05
CA TRP A 93 4.43 16.41 4.76
C TRP A 93 4.59 16.21 6.27
N ASP A 94 5.65 16.75 6.90
CA ASP A 94 5.90 16.67 8.34
C ASP A 94 4.66 16.98 9.20
N ARG A 95 3.89 18.00 8.81
CA ARG A 95 2.65 18.36 9.51
C ARG A 95 1.61 17.23 9.54
N VAL A 96 1.46 16.47 8.45
CA VAL A 96 0.53 15.32 8.38
C VAL A 96 0.99 14.20 9.31
N LEU A 97 2.31 14.04 9.49
CA LEU A 97 2.90 13.04 10.38
C LEU A 97 2.71 13.40 11.87
N ILE A 98 2.61 14.69 12.18
CA ILE A 98 2.41 15.18 13.55
C ILE A 98 0.93 15.34 13.90
N MET A 99 0.07 15.52 12.90
CA MET A 99 -1.37 15.71 13.06
C MET A 99 -2.04 14.51 13.74
N ARG A 100 -2.93 14.79 14.70
CA ARG A 100 -3.76 13.78 15.35
C ARG A 100 -5.06 13.60 14.58
N LEU A 101 -5.63 12.40 14.69
CA LEU A 101 -6.90 12.07 14.05
C LEU A 101 -8.07 12.93 14.58
N SER A 102 -7.96 13.44 15.81
CA SER A 102 -8.90 14.40 16.42
C SER A 102 -8.91 15.77 15.76
N ASP A 103 -7.76 16.21 15.23
CA ASP A 103 -7.54 17.59 14.78
C ASP A 103 -7.95 17.77 13.31
N ARG A 104 -8.37 16.67 12.67
CA ARG A 104 -8.84 16.64 11.29
C ARG A 104 -10.19 17.33 11.17
N ARG A 105 -10.23 18.38 10.33
CA ARG A 105 -11.46 19.09 9.99
C ARG A 105 -12.46 18.16 9.30
N ALA A 106 -13.75 18.37 9.53
CA ALA A 106 -14.79 17.71 8.76
C ALA A 106 -14.85 18.35 7.36
N TYR A 107 -14.86 17.52 6.32
CA TYR A 107 -15.02 17.90 4.93
C TYR A 107 -16.31 17.26 4.39
N PRO A 108 -17.04 17.89 3.46
CA PRO A 108 -18.29 17.33 2.91
C PRO A 108 -18.14 15.94 2.26
N SER A 109 -16.95 15.62 1.78
CA SER A 109 -16.58 14.30 1.25
C SER A 109 -16.51 13.20 2.31
N ASP A 110 -16.44 13.54 3.61
CA ASP A 110 -16.33 12.55 4.69
C ASP A 110 -17.51 11.58 4.70
N ASP A 111 -18.72 12.08 4.42
CA ASP A 111 -19.92 11.25 4.42
C ASP A 111 -19.96 10.31 3.22
N ALA A 112 -19.53 10.77 2.04
CA ALA A 112 -19.35 9.94 0.87
C ALA A 112 -18.26 8.88 1.08
N LEU A 113 -17.12 9.26 1.67
CA LEU A 113 -16.03 8.35 2.03
C LEU A 113 -16.45 7.33 3.09
N ARG A 114 -17.26 7.74 4.06
CA ARG A 114 -17.82 6.82 5.07
C ARG A 114 -18.77 5.84 4.43
N PHE A 115 -19.69 6.31 3.58
CA PHE A 115 -20.66 5.44 2.91
C PHE A 115 -19.96 4.43 1.98
N LEU A 116 -19.08 4.92 1.10
CA LEU A 116 -18.33 4.08 0.16
C LEU A 116 -17.35 3.16 0.88
N GLY A 117 -16.67 3.68 1.91
CA GLY A 117 -15.71 2.95 2.72
C GLY A 117 -16.34 1.84 3.56
N TRP A 118 -17.47 2.09 4.23
CA TRP A 118 -18.16 1.10 5.05
C TRP A 118 -18.96 0.09 4.24
N GLY A 119 -19.73 0.55 3.25
CA GLY A 119 -20.65 -0.31 2.51
C GLY A 119 -19.94 -1.18 1.47
N GLY A 120 -19.06 -0.57 0.67
CA GLY A 120 -18.38 -1.24 -0.43
C GLY A 120 -17.02 -1.79 -0.02
N ILE A 121 -16.07 -0.89 0.24
CA ILE A 121 -14.66 -1.26 0.34
C ILE A 121 -14.39 -2.19 1.54
N ALA A 122 -14.95 -1.88 2.71
CA ALA A 122 -14.77 -2.71 3.90
C ALA A 122 -15.35 -4.12 3.71
N GLY A 123 -16.52 -4.25 3.07
CA GLY A 123 -17.13 -5.55 2.77
C GLY A 123 -16.23 -6.41 1.87
N LEU A 124 -15.69 -5.81 0.80
CA LEU A 124 -14.76 -6.49 -0.10
C LEU A 124 -13.47 -6.91 0.62
N LEU A 125 -12.88 -6.02 1.43
CA LEU A 125 -11.66 -6.33 2.19
C LEU A 125 -11.87 -7.42 3.25
N ILE A 126 -13.03 -7.45 3.91
CA ILE A 126 -13.40 -8.53 4.85
C ILE A 126 -13.50 -9.86 4.08
N ALA A 127 -14.21 -9.88 2.96
CA ALA A 127 -14.38 -11.09 2.15
C ALA A 127 -13.03 -11.64 1.68
N VAL A 128 -12.15 -10.78 1.17
CA VAL A 128 -10.77 -11.13 0.79
C VAL A 128 -9.99 -11.67 1.97
N SER A 129 -9.99 -10.94 3.10
CA SER A 129 -9.19 -11.31 4.28
C SER A 129 -9.59 -12.70 4.78
N VAL A 130 -10.89 -12.96 4.89
CA VAL A 130 -11.42 -14.25 5.34
C VAL A 130 -11.06 -15.36 4.34
N ALA A 131 -11.26 -15.13 3.04
CA ALA A 131 -10.95 -16.11 2.02
C ALA A 131 -9.46 -16.49 2.03
N ARG A 132 -8.58 -15.48 1.90
CA ARG A 132 -7.11 -15.65 1.86
C ARG A 132 -6.54 -16.25 3.14
N LEU A 133 -6.98 -15.81 4.32
CA LEU A 133 -6.56 -16.41 5.59
C LEU A 133 -7.03 -17.86 5.72
N SER A 134 -8.26 -18.17 5.30
CA SER A 134 -8.77 -19.55 5.36
C SER A 134 -7.95 -20.49 4.48
N TRP A 135 -7.55 -20.05 3.29
CA TRP A 135 -6.70 -20.80 2.38
C TRP A 135 -5.26 -20.93 2.91
N GLY A 136 -4.71 -19.87 3.51
CA GLY A 136 -3.41 -19.92 4.18
C GLY A 136 -3.36 -20.90 5.35
N LEU A 137 -4.49 -21.07 6.06
CA LEU A 137 -4.64 -22.07 7.13
C LEU A 137 -4.90 -23.50 6.61
N GLY A 138 -4.93 -23.70 5.29
CA GLY A 138 -5.05 -25.02 4.67
C GLY A 138 -6.48 -25.41 4.28
N ALA A 139 -7.44 -24.49 4.31
CA ALA A 139 -8.78 -24.77 3.81
C ALA A 139 -8.75 -24.93 2.27
N THR A 140 -9.41 -25.97 1.77
CA THR A 140 -9.40 -26.35 0.33
C THR A 140 -10.74 -26.07 -0.36
N TRP A 141 -11.66 -25.39 0.31
CA TRP A 141 -12.99 -25.13 -0.23
C TRP A 141 -12.92 -24.32 -1.53
N ARG A 142 -13.53 -24.87 -2.59
CA ARG A 142 -13.72 -24.24 -3.91
C ARG A 142 -12.44 -23.78 -4.64
N LEU A 143 -11.32 -24.39 -4.31
CA LEU A 143 -10.13 -24.36 -5.16
C LEU A 143 -10.24 -25.36 -6.30
N SER A 144 -9.59 -25.05 -7.43
CA SER A 144 -9.51 -26.00 -8.54
C SER A 144 -8.76 -27.26 -8.09
N PRO A 145 -9.20 -28.47 -8.49
CA PRO A 145 -8.54 -29.74 -8.13
C PRO A 145 -7.03 -29.75 -8.43
N ASP A 146 -6.63 -29.11 -9.53
CA ASP A 146 -5.23 -28.99 -9.95
C ASP A 146 -4.39 -28.15 -8.97
N LEU A 147 -4.97 -27.07 -8.43
CA LEU A 147 -4.33 -26.20 -7.44
C LEU A 147 -4.21 -26.83 -6.06
N ILE A 148 -4.99 -27.88 -5.76
CA ILE A 148 -4.92 -28.60 -4.49
C ILE A 148 -3.74 -29.58 -4.48
N GLN A 149 -3.41 -30.18 -5.63
CA GLN A 149 -2.32 -31.16 -5.72
C GLN A 149 -0.92 -30.52 -5.72
N ASP A 150 -0.77 -29.35 -6.34
CA ASP A 150 0.52 -28.64 -6.42
C ASP A 150 0.77 -27.65 -5.26
N ARG A 151 -0.10 -27.63 -4.23
CA ARG A 151 -0.06 -26.59 -3.19
C ARG A 151 0.99 -26.84 -2.13
N GLY A 152 2.09 -26.09 -2.19
CA GLY A 152 3.17 -26.11 -1.20
C GLY A 152 2.97 -25.17 0.00
N VAL A 153 3.97 -25.18 0.89
CA VAL A 153 4.11 -24.23 2.00
C VAL A 153 4.24 -22.77 1.51
N PRO A 154 4.95 -22.46 0.40
CA PRO A 154 5.07 -21.09 -0.11
C PRO A 154 3.73 -20.47 -0.50
N GLU A 155 2.85 -21.23 -1.15
CA GLU A 155 1.54 -20.75 -1.61
C GLU A 155 0.62 -20.45 -0.42
N ARG A 156 0.64 -21.29 0.63
CA ARG A 156 -0.14 -21.06 1.87
C ARG A 156 0.35 -19.82 2.63
N LEU A 157 1.67 -19.61 2.68
CA LEU A 157 2.25 -18.40 3.27
C LEU A 157 1.85 -17.15 2.48
N ALA A 158 1.88 -17.21 1.15
CA ALA A 158 1.44 -16.12 0.29
C ALA A 158 -0.03 -15.77 0.51
N ASP A 159 -0.91 -16.78 0.58
CA ASP A 159 -2.34 -16.61 0.90
C ASP A 159 -2.56 -16.00 2.28
N GLY A 160 -1.90 -16.53 3.31
CA GLY A 160 -2.00 -15.99 4.67
C GLY A 160 -1.59 -14.51 4.71
N MET A 161 -0.50 -14.15 4.04
CA MET A 161 0.00 -12.79 3.99
C MET A 161 -0.90 -11.84 3.20
N ALA A 162 -1.45 -12.28 2.06
CA ALA A 162 -2.44 -11.51 1.32
C ALA A 162 -3.65 -11.19 2.21
N GLY A 163 -4.09 -12.16 3.02
CA GLY A 163 -5.14 -11.95 4.02
C GLY A 163 -4.75 -10.94 5.11
N VAL A 164 -3.51 -10.98 5.61
CA VAL A 164 -3.00 -10.02 6.59
C VAL A 164 -2.92 -8.60 6.00
N PHE A 165 -2.47 -8.43 4.76
CA PHE A 165 -2.43 -7.12 4.11
C PHE A 165 -3.83 -6.55 3.85
N ALA A 166 -4.78 -7.39 3.43
CA ALA A 166 -6.17 -6.99 3.29
C ALA A 166 -6.79 -6.58 4.64
N ALA A 167 -6.45 -7.29 5.72
CA ALA A 167 -6.88 -6.94 7.07
C ALA A 167 -6.24 -5.62 7.55
N ALA A 168 -4.95 -5.39 7.27
CA ALA A 168 -4.27 -4.13 7.57
C ALA A 168 -4.91 -2.95 6.83
N ALA A 169 -5.25 -3.15 5.54
CA ALA A 169 -5.97 -2.17 4.72
C ALA A 169 -7.34 -1.82 5.33
N LEU A 170 -8.09 -2.84 5.75
CA LEU A 170 -9.38 -2.70 6.41
C LEU A 170 -9.27 -1.93 7.72
N VAL A 171 -8.33 -2.30 8.58
CA VAL A 171 -8.11 -1.63 9.88
C VAL A 171 -7.75 -0.16 9.67
N GLY A 172 -6.83 0.13 8.74
CA GLY A 172 -6.47 1.51 8.39
C GLY A 172 -7.67 2.32 7.90
N LEU A 173 -8.48 1.76 6.99
CA LEU A 173 -9.71 2.37 6.48
C LEU A 173 -10.72 2.64 7.60
N LEU A 174 -10.95 1.67 8.48
CA LEU A 174 -11.90 1.81 9.60
C LEU A 174 -11.43 2.85 10.61
N MET A 175 -10.13 2.90 10.92
CA MET A 175 -9.58 3.92 11.81
C MET A 175 -9.76 5.33 11.22
N LEU A 176 -9.48 5.50 9.92
CA LEU A 176 -9.64 6.78 9.23
C LEU A 176 -11.10 7.23 9.15
N THR A 177 -12.03 6.34 8.81
CA THR A 177 -13.46 6.65 8.65
C THR A 177 -14.18 6.88 9.98
N ARG A 178 -13.87 6.05 11.00
CA ARG A 178 -14.41 6.21 12.37
C ARG A 178 -13.72 7.31 13.16
N ARG A 179 -12.57 7.79 12.69
CA ARG A 179 -11.70 8.74 13.41
C ARG A 179 -11.34 8.24 14.81
N ALA A 180 -11.11 6.94 14.93
CA ALA A 180 -10.84 6.25 16.18
C ALA A 180 -9.64 5.29 16.04
N PRO A 181 -8.73 5.23 17.04
CA PRO A 181 -8.72 5.99 18.30
C PRO A 181 -8.25 7.44 18.09
N ARG A 182 -8.92 8.41 18.72
CA ARG A 182 -8.67 9.86 18.51
C ARG A 182 -7.24 10.30 18.85
N ARG A 183 -6.58 9.59 19.76
CA ARG A 183 -5.21 9.88 20.24
C ARG A 183 -4.13 9.49 19.23
N TRP A 184 -4.45 8.64 18.26
CA TRP A 184 -3.48 8.17 17.28
C TRP A 184 -3.16 9.27 16.27
N ARG A 185 -1.89 9.29 15.84
CA ARG A 185 -1.44 10.18 14.77
C ARG A 185 -1.97 9.67 13.42
N VAL A 186 -2.29 10.57 12.51
CA VAL A 186 -2.89 10.24 11.20
C VAL A 186 -1.99 9.32 10.37
N TRP A 187 -0.67 9.41 10.52
CA TRP A 187 0.27 8.60 9.74
C TRP A 187 0.09 7.09 9.95
N ALA A 188 -0.18 6.61 11.17
CA ALA A 188 -0.29 5.18 11.45
C ALA A 188 -1.44 4.51 10.67
N PRO A 189 -2.72 4.94 10.81
CA PRO A 189 -3.82 4.35 10.04
C PRO A 189 -3.71 4.65 8.54
N LEU A 190 -3.09 5.77 8.15
CA LEU A 190 -2.80 6.07 6.75
C LEU A 190 -1.79 5.08 6.17
N SER A 191 -0.70 4.78 6.87
CA SER A 191 0.30 3.80 6.44
C SER A 191 -0.30 2.39 6.35
N LEU A 192 -1.16 2.00 7.30
CA LEU A 192 -1.87 0.72 7.23
C LEU A 192 -2.77 0.61 5.99
N ALA A 193 -3.60 1.63 5.76
CA ALA A 193 -4.48 1.68 4.59
C ALA A 193 -3.68 1.71 3.27
N TRP A 194 -2.59 2.47 3.26
CA TRP A 194 -1.73 2.66 2.10
C TRP A 194 -0.98 1.38 1.73
N VAL A 195 -0.21 0.82 2.67
CA VAL A 195 0.61 -0.37 2.43
C VAL A 195 -0.28 -1.59 2.20
N GLY A 196 -1.30 -1.80 3.04
CA GLY A 196 -2.23 -2.91 2.88
C GLY A 196 -3.00 -2.83 1.56
N GLY A 197 -3.52 -1.65 1.20
CA GLY A 197 -4.21 -1.43 -0.08
C GLY A 197 -3.32 -1.63 -1.29
N GLY A 198 -2.08 -1.14 -1.22
CA GLY A 198 -1.10 -1.28 -2.29
C GLY A 198 -0.69 -2.73 -2.48
N ALA A 199 -0.43 -3.46 -1.40
CA ALA A 199 -0.09 -4.88 -1.45
C ALA A 199 -1.24 -5.73 -1.99
N THR A 200 -2.47 -5.45 -1.56
CA THR A 200 -3.69 -6.12 -2.05
C THR A 200 -3.88 -5.89 -3.55
N LEU A 201 -3.75 -4.64 -4.02
CA LEU A 201 -3.84 -4.32 -5.45
C LEU A 201 -2.74 -5.02 -6.25
N ALA A 202 -1.49 -4.80 -5.86
CA ALA A 202 -0.37 -5.08 -6.72
C ALA A 202 -0.10 -6.60 -6.85
N SER A 203 -0.27 -7.34 -5.75
CA SER A 203 -0.12 -8.80 -5.75
C SER A 203 -1.19 -9.46 -6.65
N SER A 204 -2.45 -9.05 -6.54
CA SER A 204 -3.53 -9.61 -7.37
C SER A 204 -3.50 -9.13 -8.81
N LEU A 205 -3.07 -7.89 -9.07
CA LEU A 205 -2.87 -7.42 -10.44
C LEU A 205 -1.80 -8.25 -11.15
N TYR A 206 -0.70 -8.57 -10.46
CA TYR A 206 0.33 -9.47 -10.98
C TYR A 206 -0.23 -10.86 -11.31
N SER A 207 -0.98 -11.47 -10.38
CA SER A 207 -1.63 -12.78 -10.61
C SER A 207 -2.57 -12.75 -11.82
N LEU A 208 -3.39 -11.71 -11.97
CA LEU A 208 -4.30 -11.57 -13.12
C LEU A 208 -3.54 -11.35 -14.43
N VAL A 209 -2.43 -10.62 -14.43
CA VAL A 209 -1.57 -10.46 -15.62
C VAL A 209 -0.96 -11.80 -16.02
N LEU A 210 -0.49 -12.60 -15.06
CA LEU A 210 0.01 -13.95 -15.36
C LEU A 210 -1.10 -14.86 -15.89
N LEU A 211 -2.31 -14.75 -15.35
CA LEU A 211 -3.47 -15.49 -15.84
C LEU A 211 -3.81 -15.10 -17.29
N THR A 212 -3.85 -13.81 -17.62
CA THR A 212 -4.15 -13.37 -19.00
C THR A 212 -3.07 -13.79 -19.98
N LEU A 213 -1.79 -13.75 -19.59
CA LEU A 213 -0.68 -14.25 -20.42
C LEU A 213 -0.79 -15.76 -20.66
N ARG A 214 -1.18 -16.55 -19.65
CA ARG A 214 -1.42 -18.00 -19.79
C ARG A 214 -2.60 -18.28 -20.73
N LEU A 215 -3.70 -17.54 -20.58
CA LEU A 215 -4.87 -17.67 -21.46
C LEU A 215 -4.54 -17.26 -22.91
N ALA A 216 -3.70 -16.25 -23.10
CA ALA A 216 -3.27 -15.81 -24.43
C ALA A 216 -2.30 -16.79 -25.11
N SER A 217 -1.56 -17.58 -24.34
CA SER A 217 -0.54 -18.52 -24.84
C SER A 217 -1.05 -19.95 -25.02
N SER A 218 -2.29 -20.25 -24.64
CA SER A 218 -2.78 -21.64 -24.61
C SER A 218 -4.15 -21.82 -25.29
N THR A 219 -4.27 -22.89 -26.09
CA THR A 219 -5.54 -23.50 -26.54
C THR A 219 -6.20 -24.30 -25.40
N VAL A 220 -6.14 -23.80 -24.17
CA VAL A 220 -6.59 -24.53 -22.99
C VAL A 220 -8.09 -24.30 -22.80
N GLN A 221 -8.85 -25.40 -22.83
CA GLN A 221 -10.25 -25.48 -22.43
C GLN A 221 -10.43 -24.74 -21.11
N ALA A 222 -11.53 -23.99 -20.96
CA ALA A 222 -11.92 -23.34 -19.72
C ALA A 222 -12.14 -24.39 -18.60
N GLN A 223 -11.04 -24.84 -17.99
CA GLN A 223 -11.03 -25.72 -16.83
C GLN A 223 -11.66 -24.92 -15.69
N GLN A 224 -12.58 -25.56 -14.95
CA GLN A 224 -13.42 -24.95 -13.92
C GLN A 224 -12.67 -23.89 -13.10
N ALA A 225 -12.92 -22.62 -13.40
CA ALA A 225 -12.32 -21.51 -12.68
C ALA A 225 -12.79 -21.60 -11.21
N GLY A 226 -11.87 -21.96 -10.32
CA GLY A 226 -12.11 -21.90 -8.87
C GLY A 226 -12.38 -20.46 -8.42
N LEU A 227 -12.55 -20.25 -7.12
CA LEU A 227 -12.79 -18.89 -6.60
C LEU A 227 -11.57 -17.96 -6.64
N ASP A 228 -10.35 -18.47 -6.86
CA ASP A 228 -9.11 -17.71 -6.73
C ASP A 228 -9.02 -16.49 -7.70
N PRO A 229 -9.32 -16.61 -9.02
CA PRO A 229 -9.33 -15.45 -9.92
C PRO A 229 -10.40 -14.41 -9.56
N ILE A 230 -11.52 -14.85 -8.96
CA ILE A 230 -12.58 -13.94 -8.50
C ILE A 230 -12.11 -13.17 -7.28
N VAL A 231 -11.44 -13.84 -6.33
CA VAL A 231 -10.85 -13.19 -5.16
C VAL A 231 -9.76 -12.21 -5.59
N ASP A 232 -8.96 -12.52 -6.60
CA ASP A 232 -8.00 -11.58 -7.18
C ASP A 232 -8.66 -10.37 -7.83
N LEU A 233 -9.75 -10.55 -8.57
CA LEU A 233 -10.50 -9.44 -9.13
C LEU A 233 -11.07 -8.52 -8.03
N ILE A 234 -11.64 -9.11 -6.97
CA ILE A 234 -12.14 -8.37 -5.81
C ILE A 234 -11.01 -7.58 -5.14
N GLN A 235 -9.82 -8.17 -5.01
CA GLN A 235 -8.64 -7.51 -4.46
C GLN A 235 -8.21 -6.30 -5.28
N VAL A 236 -8.18 -6.44 -6.61
CA VAL A 236 -7.86 -5.31 -7.51
C VAL A 236 -8.89 -4.18 -7.34
N VAL A 237 -10.18 -4.50 -7.30
CA VAL A 237 -11.25 -3.50 -7.11
C VAL A 237 -11.14 -2.84 -5.73
N ALA A 238 -10.97 -3.62 -4.66
CA ALA A 238 -10.85 -3.08 -3.30
C ALA A 238 -9.60 -2.21 -3.14
N GLY A 239 -8.46 -2.67 -3.67
CA GLY A 239 -7.20 -1.95 -3.65
C GLY A 239 -7.29 -0.62 -4.40
N THR A 240 -7.77 -0.64 -5.66
CA THR A 240 -7.96 0.59 -6.46
C THR A 240 -8.89 1.60 -5.80
N ALA A 241 -10.03 1.14 -5.27
CA ALA A 241 -10.98 2.00 -4.55
C ALA A 241 -10.36 2.64 -3.29
N LEU A 242 -9.53 1.89 -2.56
CA LEU A 242 -8.80 2.38 -1.40
C LEU A 242 -7.73 3.41 -1.80
N GLY A 243 -7.02 3.19 -2.91
CA GLY A 243 -6.06 4.15 -3.47
C GLY A 243 -6.72 5.48 -3.88
N ALA A 244 -7.87 5.41 -4.55
CA ALA A 244 -8.66 6.60 -4.91
C ALA A 244 -9.13 7.37 -3.67
N THR A 245 -9.60 6.65 -2.65
CA THR A 245 -9.98 7.22 -1.35
C THR A 245 -8.80 7.92 -0.68
N GLY A 246 -7.62 7.28 -0.67
CA GLY A 246 -6.38 7.86 -0.13
C GLY A 246 -5.97 9.14 -0.84
N ALA A 247 -6.09 9.20 -2.18
CA ALA A 247 -5.77 10.39 -2.96
C ALA A 247 -6.68 11.58 -2.61
N ILE A 248 -7.98 11.33 -2.44
CA ILE A 248 -8.95 12.35 -1.99
C ILE A 248 -8.57 12.88 -0.61
N LEU A 249 -8.30 11.98 0.35
CA LEU A 249 -7.89 12.35 1.71
C LEU A 249 -6.61 13.20 1.73
N LEU A 250 -5.61 12.83 0.95
CA LEU A 250 -4.35 13.58 0.85
C LEU A 250 -4.56 14.97 0.24
N SER A 251 -5.48 15.11 -0.72
CA SER A 251 -5.83 16.41 -1.30
C SER A 251 -6.46 17.36 -0.26
N GLU A 252 -7.35 16.83 0.59
CA GLU A 252 -8.00 17.59 1.68
C GLU A 252 -7.01 18.00 2.78
N LEU A 253 -6.11 17.09 3.14
CA LEU A 253 -5.05 17.37 4.11
C LEU A 253 -4.09 18.47 3.60
N HIS A 254 -3.80 18.49 2.30
CA HIS A 254 -2.98 19.54 1.70
C HIS A 254 -3.67 20.91 1.71
N GLN A 255 -4.98 20.97 1.46
CA GLN A 255 -5.76 22.22 1.49
C GLN A 255 -5.85 22.80 2.91
N THR A 256 -5.97 21.95 3.93
CA THR A 256 -5.98 22.37 5.35
C THR A 256 -4.68 23.11 5.72
N GLY A 257 -3.55 22.75 5.11
CA GLY A 257 -2.26 23.41 5.32
C GLY A 257 -2.14 24.80 4.69
N ARG A 258 -2.95 25.14 3.69
CA ARG A 258 -2.91 26.44 2.98
C ARG A 258 -3.76 27.53 3.62
N HIS A 259 -4.76 27.17 4.43
CA HIS A 259 -5.76 28.11 4.96
C HIS A 259 -5.56 28.52 6.42
N VAL A 260 -4.34 28.43 6.97
CA VAL A 260 -4.03 29.09 8.25
C VAL A 260 -4.03 30.59 7.98
N PRO A 261 -4.97 31.39 8.54
CA PRO A 261 -4.90 32.84 8.42
C PRO A 261 -3.56 33.28 9.02
N ALA A 262 -2.84 34.16 8.33
CA ALA A 262 -1.75 34.90 8.97
C ALA A 262 -2.27 35.42 10.31
N ALA A 263 -1.55 35.13 11.39
CA ALA A 263 -1.90 35.63 12.71
C ALA A 263 -2.24 37.12 12.57
N PRO A 264 -3.37 37.61 13.11
CA PRO A 264 -3.71 39.01 13.00
C PRO A 264 -2.52 39.80 13.52
N GLU A 265 -1.90 40.54 12.62
CA GLU A 265 -0.87 41.50 12.91
C GLU A 265 -1.43 42.34 14.05
N ARG A 266 -0.84 42.18 15.25
CA ARG A 266 -1.24 42.96 16.43
C ARG A 266 -1.16 44.41 15.98
N ALA A 267 -2.33 45.03 15.82
CA ALA A 267 -2.45 46.43 15.50
C ALA A 267 -1.51 47.17 16.44
N ALA A 268 -0.48 47.79 15.87
CA ALA A 268 0.43 48.64 16.59
C ALA A 268 -0.42 49.69 17.30
N ASP A 269 -0.44 49.61 18.62
CA ASP A 269 -1.13 50.53 19.50
C ASP A 269 -0.59 51.94 19.23
N PRO A 270 -1.38 52.89 18.69
CA PRO A 270 -0.89 54.23 18.45
C PRO A 270 -0.74 54.91 19.80
N VAL A 271 0.49 55.02 20.28
CA VAL A 271 0.88 55.77 21.47
C VAL A 271 0.27 57.16 21.40
N ARG A 272 -0.80 57.38 22.17
CA ARG A 272 -1.37 58.71 22.45
C ARG A 272 -0.36 59.49 23.28
N HIS A 273 0.43 60.34 22.62
CA HIS A 273 1.04 61.48 23.31
C HIS A 273 -0.03 62.54 23.57
N THR A 274 -0.68 62.44 24.73
CA THR A 274 -1.42 63.56 25.31
C THR A 274 -0.44 64.63 25.76
N ARG A 275 -0.42 65.71 24.99
CA ARG A 275 0.09 67.03 25.34
C ARG A 275 -0.67 67.54 26.57
N ARG A 276 0.02 67.88 27.67
CA ARG A 276 -0.41 68.84 28.71
C ARG A 276 0.72 69.07 29.73
N GLY A 277 1.01 70.34 29.99
CA GLY A 277 1.88 70.83 31.07
C GLY A 277 3.04 71.62 30.54
#